data_AF-A0A5C6Z7S8-F1
#
_entry.id   AF-A0A5C6Z7S8-F1
#
_cell.length_a   1.000
_cell.length_b   1.000
_cell.length_c   1.000
_cell.angle_alpha   90.00
_cell.angle_beta   90.00
_cell.angle_gamma   90.00
#
_symmetry.space_group_name_H-M   'P 1'
#
loop_
_entity.id
_entity.type
_entity.pdbx_description
1 polymer ?
#
loop_
_entity_poly.entity_id
_entity_poly.type
_entity_poly.pdbx_seq_one_letter_code
_entity_poly.pdbx_strand_id
1 'polypeptide(L)' 'MDKLSDLRKSYERDELDEQLASPEPLRQFREWLQQALDAGIPEPNAMTLATVGPDGRPSPGS' A
#
# COMPACT_ATOMS: atom_id res chain seq x y z
N MET A 1 -19.98 -2.69 -26.24
CA MET A 1 -19.59 -1.76 -25.15
C MET A 1 -19.24 -2.62 -23.95
N ASP A 2 -18.01 -3.11 -23.94
CA ASP A 2 -17.54 -4.05 -22.93
C ASP A 2 -17.16 -3.32 -21.64
N LYS A 3 -17.66 -3.86 -20.54
CA LYS A 3 -17.76 -3.25 -19.22
C LYS A 3 -16.37 -3.11 -18.59
N LEU A 4 -15.81 -1.91 -18.67
CA LEU A 4 -14.69 -1.50 -17.79
C LEU A 4 -15.04 -1.66 -16.30
N SER A 5 -16.33 -1.73 -15.98
CA SER A 5 -16.90 -1.93 -14.64
C SER A 5 -16.55 -3.28 -14.01
N ASP A 6 -16.26 -4.32 -14.80
CA ASP A 6 -15.97 -5.67 -14.29
C ASP A 6 -14.52 -5.84 -13.80
N LEU A 7 -13.64 -4.85 -14.04
CA LEU A 7 -12.25 -4.84 -13.53
C LEU A 7 -12.13 -4.30 -12.10
N ARG A 8 -13.25 -3.90 -11.48
CA ARG A 8 -13.25 -3.43 -10.09
C ARG A 8 -13.08 -4.62 -9.15
N LYS A 9 -11.82 -5.04 -8.95
CA LYS A 9 -11.46 -5.95 -7.86
C LYS A 9 -12.00 -5.35 -6.56
N SER A 10 -12.92 -6.07 -5.92
CA SER A 10 -13.38 -5.74 -4.57
C SER A 10 -12.19 -5.95 -3.64
N TYR A 11 -11.57 -4.88 -3.16
CA TYR A 11 -10.48 -4.92 -2.17
C TYR A 11 -11.07 -5.07 -0.74
N GLU A 12 -12.04 -5.96 -0.57
CA GLU A 12 -12.72 -6.21 0.71
C GLU A 12 -11.92 -7.22 1.54
N ARG A 13 -10.64 -6.92 1.79
CA ARG A 13 -9.82 -7.78 2.66
C ARG A 13 -9.78 -7.26 4.10
N ASP A 14 -9.91 -5.94 4.30
CA ASP A 14 -10.18 -5.29 5.58
C ASP A 14 -10.42 -3.78 5.34
N GLU A 15 -11.13 -3.10 6.25
CA GLU A 15 -11.32 -1.64 6.21
C GLU A 15 -10.40 -0.96 7.24
N LEU A 16 -9.79 0.17 6.86
CA LEU A 16 -9.07 1.02 7.80
C LEU A 16 -10.06 1.94 8.50
N ASP A 17 -10.38 1.67 9.75
CA ASP A 17 -11.10 2.59 10.62
C ASP A 17 -10.14 3.58 11.27
N GLU A 18 -10.27 4.87 10.96
CA GLU A 18 -9.44 5.95 11.54
C GLU A 18 -9.52 6.01 13.06
N GLN A 19 -10.63 5.56 13.67
CA GLN A 19 -10.81 5.52 15.11
C GLN A 19 -10.01 4.38 15.77
N LEU A 20 -9.71 3.34 15.01
CA LEU A 20 -8.91 2.19 15.44
C LEU A 20 -7.44 2.30 15.02
N ALA A 21 -7.13 3.24 14.12
CA ALA A 21 -5.78 3.49 13.67
C ALA A 21 -4.89 3.97 14.83
N SER A 22 -3.65 3.49 14.86
CA SER A 22 -2.66 3.96 15.82
C SER A 22 -2.37 5.46 15.64
N PRO A 23 -2.33 6.26 16.73
CA PRO A 23 -1.90 7.66 16.65
C PRO A 23 -0.40 7.79 16.30
N GLU A 24 0.38 6.71 16.47
CA GLU A 24 1.77 6.64 16.03
C GLU A 24 1.86 5.95 14.65
N PRO A 25 2.23 6.67 13.57
CA PRO A 25 2.24 6.14 12.21
C PRO A 25 3.16 4.93 12.03
N LEU A 26 4.32 4.92 12.69
CA LEU A 26 5.26 3.80 12.63
C LEU A 26 4.71 2.55 13.34
N ARG A 27 3.87 2.71 14.36
CA ARG A 27 3.20 1.58 15.00
C ARG A 27 2.15 0.99 14.06
N GLN A 28 1.36 1.83 13.38
CA GLN A 28 0.39 1.35 12.38
C GLN A 28 1.07 0.59 11.23
N PHE A 29 2.19 1.12 10.72
CA PHE A 29 2.97 0.46 9.66
C PHE A 29 3.46 -0.92 10.09
N ARG A 30 3.96 -1.05 11.34
CA ARG A 30 4.43 -2.34 11.88
C ARG A 30 3.29 -3.36 11.99
N GLU A 31 2.11 -2.93 12.42
CA GLU A 31 0.93 -3.80 12.52
C GLU A 31 0.54 -4.34 11.14
N TRP A 32 0.48 -3.49 10.12
CA TRP A 32 0.20 -3.94 8.74
C TRP A 32 1.29 -4.83 8.16
N LEU A 33 2.56 -4.51 8.40
CA LEU A 33 3.66 -5.36 7.94
C LEU A 33 3.59 -6.75 8.60
N GLN A 34 3.28 -6.82 9.89
CA GLN A 34 3.11 -8.09 10.60
C GLN A 34 1.94 -8.89 10.02
N GLN A 35 0.80 -8.25 9.77
CA GLN A 35 -0.34 -8.90 9.11
C GLN A 35 0.01 -9.45 7.71
N ALA A 36 0.80 -8.70 6.93
CA ALA A 36 1.25 -9.14 5.61
C ALA A 36 2.22 -10.33 5.68
N LEU A 37 3.10 -10.36 6.69
CA LEU A 37 3.99 -11.48 6.98
C LEU A 37 3.19 -12.72 7.40
N ASP A 38 2.23 -12.56 8.32
CA ASP A 38 1.38 -13.64 8.82
C ASP A 38 0.48 -14.22 7.72
N ALA A 39 0.05 -13.38 6.77
CA ALA A 39 -0.72 -13.78 5.59
C ALA A 39 0.14 -14.42 4.47
N GLY A 40 1.47 -14.45 4.63
CA GLY A 40 2.40 -15.04 3.66
C GLY A 40 2.44 -14.30 2.31
N ILE A 41 2.21 -12.99 2.31
CA ILE A 41 2.28 -12.18 1.09
C ILE A 41 3.73 -12.19 0.55
N PRO A 42 3.96 -12.45 -0.74
CA PRO A 42 5.29 -12.35 -1.33
C PRO A 42 5.84 -10.93 -1.24
N GLU A 43 7.14 -10.82 -0.90
CA GLU A 43 7.86 -9.54 -0.84
C GLU A 43 7.10 -8.43 -0.08
N PRO A 44 6.64 -8.68 1.17
CA PRO A 44 5.77 -7.73 1.90
C PRO A 44 6.49 -6.44 2.29
N ASN A 45 7.82 -6.41 2.14
CA ASN A 45 8.70 -5.28 2.36
C ASN A 45 9.14 -4.59 1.06
N ALA A 46 8.70 -5.04 -0.12
CA ALA A 46 9.01 -4.36 -1.37
C ALA A 46 8.38 -2.96 -1.38
N MET A 47 9.18 -1.95 -1.71
CA MET A 47 8.77 -0.54 -1.74
C MET A 47 9.08 0.06 -3.11
N THR A 48 8.13 0.81 -3.67
CA THR A 48 8.40 1.64 -4.84
C THR A 48 8.85 3.02 -4.39
N LEU A 49 10.13 3.33 -4.58
CA LEU A 49 10.71 4.63 -4.24
C LEU A 49 10.63 5.56 -5.45
N ALA A 50 10.00 6.73 -5.29
CA ALA A 50 10.05 7.79 -6.29
C ALA A 50 11.01 8.89 -5.83
N THR A 51 11.88 9.34 -6.74
CA THR A 51 12.80 10.47 -6.53
C THR A 51 12.51 11.57 -7.55
N VAL A 52 12.83 12.82 -7.24
CA VAL A 52 12.68 13.94 -8.17
C VAL A 52 14.03 14.61 -8.38
N GLY A 53 14.39 14.82 -9.64
CA GLY A 53 15.58 15.58 -10.02
C GLY A 53 15.38 17.09 -9.89
N PRO A 54 16.44 17.89 -10.09
CA PRO A 54 16.35 19.36 -10.11
C PRO A 54 15.39 19.92 -11.19
N ASP A 55 15.05 19.12 -12.20
CA ASP A 55 14.08 19.43 -13.25
C ASP A 55 12.61 19.18 -12.83
N GLY A 56 12.39 18.74 -11.58
CA GLY A 56 11.08 18.52 -10.99
C GLY A 56 10.32 17.31 -11.54
N ARG A 57 10.97 16.46 -12.33
CA ARG A 57 10.33 15.28 -12.92
C ARG A 57 10.54 14.05 -12.04
N PRO A 58 9.47 13.31 -11.70
CA PRO A 58 9.59 12.08 -10.92
C PRO A 58 10.27 10.99 -11.74
N SER A 59 11.32 10.41 -11.17
CA SER A 59 11.96 9.19 -11.63
C SER A 59 11.62 8.08 -10.63
N PRO A 60 10.89 7.03 -11.02
CA PRO A 60 10.80 5.83 -10.20
C PRO A 60 12.22 5.25 -10.09
N GLY A 61 12.73 5.10 -8.87
CA GLY A 61 13.98 4.37 -8.64
C GLY A 61 13.80 2.93 -9.09
N SER A 62 14.65 2.45 -10.00
CA SER A 62 14.82 1.01 -10.26
C SER A 62 15.32 0.29 -9.01
#